data_AF-A0A9P4LXD5-F1
#
_entry.id   AF-A0A9P4LXD5-F1
#
_cell.length_a   1.000
_cell.length_b   1.000
_cell.length_c   1.000
_cell.angle_alpha   90.00
_cell.angle_beta   90.00
_cell.angle_gamma   90.00
#
_symmetry.space_group_name_H-M   'P 1'
#
loop_
_entity.id
_entity.type
_entity.pdbx_description
1 polymer ?
#
loop_
_entity_poly.entity_id
_entity_poly.type
_entity_poly.pdbx_seq_one_letter_code
_entity_poly.pdbx_strand_id
1 'polypeptide(L)'
;PPKIDRQTTTPFLLKLFYRNNTYHHLSEFSPHSTSSPPPHLQIYTWPSCTLRELTHLLVSALPSLLPQPAIGTRLIFRLIFPDTRAAAQGREGMPGRYVSKDLGSVVIGGGGPGIDVEDVDGDVDMDDGGAKPQNGGRQDLENLEGDADKTLAEARFVIGDYVACAIFPPLPDGSVAAAPPPSTGR
;
A
#
# COMPACT_ATOMS: atom_id res chain seq x y z
N PRO A 1 12.18 17.31 -2.54
CA PRO A 1 13.28 16.84 -1.67
C PRO A 1 14.49 16.48 -2.55
N PRO A 2 15.74 16.63 -2.08
CA PRO A 2 16.90 16.23 -2.88
C PRO A 2 16.87 14.72 -3.16
N LYS A 3 17.29 14.33 -4.37
CA LYS A 3 17.36 12.93 -4.80
C LYS A 3 18.41 12.21 -3.94
N ILE A 4 17.98 11.25 -3.15
CA ILE A 4 18.86 10.47 -2.25
C ILE A 4 19.62 9.45 -3.10
N ASP A 5 20.94 9.39 -2.93
CA ASP A 5 21.75 8.32 -3.50
C ASP A 5 21.66 7.08 -2.60
N ARG A 6 20.94 6.07 -3.09
CA ARG A 6 20.69 4.81 -2.38
C ARG A 6 21.92 3.89 -2.32
N GLN A 7 22.98 4.15 -3.11
CA GLN A 7 24.20 3.33 -3.08
C GLN A 7 25.13 3.72 -1.92
N THR A 8 25.11 4.99 -1.53
CA THR A 8 25.99 5.56 -0.51
C THR A 8 25.27 5.86 0.80
N THR A 9 23.94 5.95 0.79
CA THR A 9 23.12 6.21 1.97
C THR A 9 22.62 4.90 2.58
N THR A 10 22.87 4.66 3.87
CA THR A 10 22.34 3.49 4.58
C THR A 10 20.80 3.53 4.66
N PRO A 11 20.09 2.45 4.28
CA PRO A 11 18.63 2.38 4.43
C PRO A 11 18.22 2.24 5.90
N PHE A 12 16.99 2.66 6.21
CA PHE A 12 16.36 2.36 7.50
C PHE A 12 15.42 1.16 7.38
N LEU A 13 15.09 0.55 8.52
CA LEU A 13 14.10 -0.53 8.59
C LEU A 13 12.69 0.04 8.71
N LEU A 14 11.85 -0.26 7.73
CA LEU A 14 10.41 -0.01 7.73
C LEU A 14 9.66 -1.30 8.10
N LYS A 15 8.68 -1.19 9.01
CA LYS A 15 7.69 -2.24 9.26
C LYS A 15 6.40 -1.92 8.53
N LEU A 16 6.08 -2.74 7.52
CA LEU A 16 4.84 -2.66 6.75
C LEU A 16 3.87 -3.73 7.23
N PHE A 17 2.85 -3.31 7.97
CA PHE A 17 1.75 -4.17 8.39
C PHE A 17 0.72 -4.26 7.27
N TYR A 18 0.08 -5.41 7.10
CA TYR A 18 -0.92 -5.59 6.06
C TYR A 18 -2.12 -6.39 6.55
N ARG A 19 -3.29 -6.14 5.97
CA ARG A 19 -4.53 -6.87 6.25
C ARG A 19 -5.52 -6.74 5.11
N ASN A 20 -6.32 -7.79 4.89
CA ASN A 20 -7.36 -7.79 3.87
C ASN A 20 -8.66 -7.19 4.42
N ASN A 21 -9.35 -6.40 3.60
CA ASN A 21 -10.67 -5.79 3.81
C ASN A 21 -10.80 -4.81 4.97
N THR A 22 -9.77 -4.63 5.80
CA THR A 22 -9.78 -3.71 6.94
C THR A 22 -8.37 -3.42 7.43
N TYR A 23 -8.24 -2.51 8.38
CA TYR A 23 -6.99 -2.19 9.07
C TYR A 23 -6.86 -2.95 10.38
N HIS A 24 -5.63 -3.11 10.85
CA HIS A 24 -5.38 -3.50 12.24
C HIS A 24 -5.83 -2.39 13.20
N HIS A 25 -6.29 -2.77 14.39
CA HIS A 25 -6.69 -1.81 15.40
C HIS A 25 -5.46 -1.14 16.01
N LEU A 26 -5.55 0.17 16.31
CA LEU A 26 -4.40 0.94 16.80
C LEU A 26 -3.83 0.42 18.13
N SER A 27 -4.64 -0.26 18.95
CA SER A 27 -4.17 -0.88 20.19
C SER A 27 -3.19 -2.03 19.95
N GLU A 28 -3.24 -2.70 18.78
CA GLU A 28 -2.37 -3.82 18.43
C GLU A 28 -0.92 -3.37 18.20
N PHE A 29 -0.68 -2.08 18.00
CA PHE A 29 0.64 -1.48 17.84
C PHE A 29 1.25 -1.00 19.16
N SER A 30 0.48 -1.03 20.25
CA SER A 30 0.96 -0.65 21.58
C SER A 30 2.02 -1.64 22.07
N PRO A 31 3.15 -1.18 22.64
CA PRO A 31 4.15 -2.08 23.23
C PRO A 31 3.62 -2.83 24.46
N HIS A 32 2.49 -2.39 25.03
CA HIS A 32 1.80 -3.07 26.13
C HIS A 32 0.73 -4.05 25.64
N SER A 33 0.58 -4.24 24.33
CA SER A 33 -0.34 -5.25 23.82
C SER A 33 0.13 -6.63 24.24
N THR A 34 -0.75 -7.41 24.84
CA THR A 34 -0.48 -8.81 25.23
C THR A 34 -0.54 -9.77 24.04
N SER A 35 -0.95 -9.28 22.86
CA SER A 35 -0.99 -10.06 21.62
C SER A 35 0.35 -10.00 20.87
N SER A 36 0.67 -11.04 20.10
CA SER A 36 1.78 -10.97 19.16
C SER A 36 1.54 -9.83 18.15
N PRO A 37 2.61 -9.19 17.64
CA PRO A 37 2.47 -8.17 16.61
C PRO A 37 1.73 -8.72 15.38
N PRO A 38 0.90 -7.91 14.71
CA PRO A 38 0.21 -8.37 13.51
C PRO A 38 1.20 -8.76 12.39
N PRO A 39 0.75 -9.56 11.40
CA PRO A 39 1.55 -9.90 10.24
C PRO A 39 2.13 -8.66 9.57
N HIS A 40 3.45 -8.68 9.36
CA HIS A 40 4.18 -7.54 8.81
C HIS A 40 5.38 -7.99 7.98
N LEU A 41 5.80 -7.09 7.10
CA LEU A 41 6.99 -7.21 6.28
C LEU A 41 8.02 -6.21 6.76
N GLN A 42 9.28 -6.64 6.84
CA GLN A 42 10.41 -5.78 7.19
C GLN A 42 11.16 -5.39 5.93
N ILE A 43 11.15 -4.09 5.61
CA ILE A 43 11.71 -3.54 4.38
C ILE A 43 12.87 -2.61 4.73
N TYR A 44 14.05 -2.84 4.16
CA TYR A 44 15.12 -1.85 4.17
C TYR A 44 14.90 -0.85 3.05
N THR A 45 14.68 0.43 3.40
CA THR A 45 14.33 1.46 2.42
C THR A 45 14.82 2.86 2.80
N TRP A 46 14.49 3.85 1.97
CA TRP A 46 14.86 5.25 2.11
C TRP A 46 13.62 6.15 2.14
N PRO A 47 13.75 7.42 2.57
CA PRO A 47 12.63 8.36 2.56
C PRO A 47 12.04 8.60 1.16
N SER A 48 12.82 8.36 0.10
CA SER A 48 12.38 8.44 -1.29
C SER A 48 11.51 7.27 -1.77
N CYS A 49 11.26 6.26 -0.93
CA CYS A 49 10.45 5.11 -1.30
C CYS A 49 9.00 5.52 -1.55
N THR A 50 8.43 5.03 -2.64
CA THR A 50 7.07 5.36 -3.09
C THR A 50 6.06 4.28 -2.71
N LEU A 51 4.77 4.59 -2.76
CA LEU A 51 3.71 3.60 -2.56
C LEU A 51 3.72 2.52 -3.64
N ARG A 52 4.15 2.85 -4.86
CA ARG A 52 4.46 1.90 -5.93
C ARG A 52 5.51 0.90 -5.50
N GLU A 53 6.67 1.36 -5.02
CA GLU A 53 7.73 0.48 -4.51
C GLU A 53 7.22 -0.42 -3.37
N LEU A 54 6.48 0.13 -2.40
CA LEU A 54 5.89 -0.65 -1.31
C LEU A 54 4.90 -1.71 -1.81
N THR A 55 4.09 -1.38 -2.82
CA THR A 55 3.13 -2.29 -3.44
C THR A 55 3.86 -3.45 -4.11
N HIS A 56 4.88 -3.16 -4.93
CA HIS A 56 5.69 -4.20 -5.57
C HIS A 56 6.36 -5.12 -4.55
N LEU A 57 6.94 -4.56 -3.48
CA LEU A 57 7.61 -5.35 -2.44
C LEU A 57 6.63 -6.26 -1.69
N LEU A 58 5.45 -5.74 -1.35
CA LEU A 58 4.41 -6.50 -0.66
C LEU A 58 3.93 -7.70 -1.49
N VAL A 59 3.60 -7.47 -2.76
CA VAL A 59 3.07 -8.51 -3.65
C VAL A 59 4.17 -9.49 -4.07
N SER A 60 5.39 -9.02 -4.29
CA SER A 60 6.52 -9.90 -4.61
C SER A 60 6.89 -10.82 -3.46
N ALA A 61 6.79 -10.37 -2.21
CA ALA A 61 7.08 -11.18 -1.05
C ALA A 61 5.93 -12.11 -0.66
N LEU A 62 4.69 -11.70 -0.94
CA LEU A 62 3.46 -12.43 -0.60
C LEU A 62 2.52 -12.55 -1.82
N PRO A 63 2.85 -13.41 -2.80
CA PRO A 63 2.06 -13.51 -4.04
C PRO A 63 0.62 -14.00 -3.85
N SER A 64 0.36 -14.74 -2.76
CA SER A 64 -0.97 -15.25 -2.40
C SER A 64 -1.86 -14.22 -1.69
N LEU A 65 -1.36 -13.00 -1.46
CA LEU A 65 -2.09 -11.96 -0.73
C LEU A 65 -3.18 -11.32 -1.59
N LEU A 66 -2.97 -11.28 -2.92
CA LEU A 66 -3.88 -10.69 -3.88
C LEU A 66 -4.69 -11.77 -4.61
N PRO A 67 -5.94 -11.47 -5.00
CA PRO A 67 -6.70 -12.32 -5.91
C PRO A 67 -6.05 -12.35 -7.31
N GLN A 68 -6.43 -13.35 -8.11
CA GLN A 68 -6.05 -13.44 -9.51
C GLN A 68 -7.34 -13.41 -10.36
N PRO A 69 -7.52 -12.41 -11.25
CA PRO A 69 -6.61 -11.29 -11.54
C PRO A 69 -6.50 -10.28 -10.40
N ALA A 70 -5.34 -9.62 -10.28
CA ALA A 70 -5.09 -8.62 -9.24
C ALA A 70 -5.67 -7.23 -9.60
N ILE A 71 -6.01 -7.04 -10.88
CA ILE A 71 -6.62 -5.83 -11.42
C ILE A 71 -7.87 -5.45 -10.62
N GLY A 72 -8.01 -4.16 -10.35
CA GLY A 72 -9.09 -3.59 -9.54
C GLY A 72 -8.89 -3.71 -8.03
N THR A 73 -7.82 -4.36 -7.58
CA THR A 73 -7.46 -4.39 -6.16
C THR A 73 -6.97 -3.01 -5.71
N ARG A 74 -7.57 -2.47 -4.65
CA ARG A 74 -7.15 -1.22 -4.02
C ARG A 74 -6.30 -1.51 -2.79
N LEU A 75 -5.11 -0.94 -2.75
CA LEU A 75 -4.24 -0.88 -1.58
C LEU A 75 -4.34 0.51 -0.96
N ILE A 76 -4.49 0.56 0.36
CA ILE A 76 -4.67 1.83 1.06
C ILE A 76 -3.71 1.88 2.24
N PHE A 77 -2.78 2.82 2.16
CA PHE A 77 -1.70 2.97 3.08
C PHE A 77 -2.04 4.03 4.15
N ARG A 78 -1.59 3.77 5.38
CA ARG A 78 -1.64 4.71 6.50
C ARG A 78 -0.30 4.73 7.24
N LEU A 79 0.04 5.90 7.75
CA LEU A 79 1.08 6.07 8.75
C LEU A 79 0.49 5.81 10.13
N ILE A 80 1.20 5.06 10.96
CA ILE A 80 0.87 4.80 12.36
C ILE A 80 2.06 5.24 13.19
N PHE A 81 1.83 6.14 14.13
CA PHE A 81 2.89 6.75 14.93
C PHE A 81 2.42 6.98 16.37
N PRO A 82 3.33 7.02 17.35
CA PRO A 82 2.98 7.29 18.74
C PRO A 82 2.41 8.70 18.90
N ASP A 83 1.33 8.82 19.67
CA ASP A 83 0.73 10.11 20.03
C ASP A 83 1.57 10.79 21.11
N THR A 84 2.48 11.65 20.66
CA THR A 84 3.33 12.45 21.54
C THR A 84 2.58 13.58 22.24
N ARG A 85 1.36 13.92 21.81
CA ARG A 85 0.57 15.00 22.45
C ARG A 85 0.06 14.58 23.82
N ALA A 86 -0.25 13.30 24.01
CA ALA A 86 -0.68 12.78 25.30
C ALA A 86 0.47 12.75 26.32
N ALA A 87 1.69 12.43 25.86
CA ALA A 87 2.90 12.49 26.68
C ALA A 87 3.26 13.94 27.08
N ALA A 88 3.10 14.90 26.16
CA ALA A 88 3.36 16.32 26.41
C ALA A 88 2.40 16.96 27.43
N GLN A 89 1.23 16.36 27.69
CA GLN A 89 0.23 16.84 28.65
C GLN A 89 0.45 16.30 30.08
N GLY A 90 1.63 15.73 30.39
CA GLY A 90 1.98 15.31 31.75
C GLY A 90 1.17 14.11 32.26
N ARG A 91 0.53 13.33 31.37
CA ARG A 91 -0.10 12.05 31.72
C ARG A 91 0.96 10.96 31.79
N GLU A 92 1.93 11.15 32.67
CA GLU A 92 3.01 10.22 32.93
C GLU A 92 2.41 8.90 33.48
N GLY A 93 2.76 7.77 32.86
CA GLY A 93 2.29 6.44 33.27
C GLY A 93 1.14 5.83 32.45
N MET A 94 0.56 6.55 31.49
CA MET A 94 -0.39 5.96 30.54
C MET A 94 0.37 5.27 29.38
N PRO A 95 -0.03 4.07 28.94
CA PRO A 95 0.59 3.42 27.80
C PRO A 95 0.48 4.32 26.55
N GLY A 96 1.59 4.46 25.83
CA GLY A 96 1.64 5.29 24.62
C GLY A 96 0.55 4.88 23.63
N ARG A 97 -0.38 5.80 23.35
CA ARG A 97 -1.42 5.60 22.35
C ARG A 97 -0.82 5.79 20.97
N TYR A 98 -1.23 4.98 20.01
CA TYR A 98 -0.90 5.19 18.61
C TYR A 98 -2.05 5.89 17.89
N VAL A 99 -1.71 6.71 16.91
CA VAL A 99 -2.64 7.39 16.02
C VAL A 99 -2.31 7.03 14.57
N SER A 100 -3.32 7.06 13.71
CA SER A 100 -3.14 6.89 12.27
C SER A 100 -3.36 8.19 11.50
N LYS A 101 -2.66 8.31 10.38
CA LYS A 101 -2.88 9.33 9.36
C LYS A 101 -2.89 8.67 7.99
N ASP A 102 -3.81 9.09 7.12
CA ASP A 102 -3.87 8.55 5.76
C ASP A 102 -2.61 8.92 4.97
N LEU A 103 -1.99 7.90 4.37
CA LEU A 103 -0.76 8.01 3.58
C LEU A 103 -1.11 8.14 2.10
N GLY A 104 -2.00 7.30 1.58
CA GLY A 104 -2.48 7.35 0.20
C GLY A 104 -3.14 6.04 -0.22
N SER A 105 -3.72 6.01 -1.42
CA SER A 105 -4.33 4.81 -2.01
C SER A 105 -3.75 4.53 -3.39
N VAL A 106 -3.51 3.26 -3.67
CA VAL A 106 -3.04 2.74 -4.96
C VAL A 106 -4.06 1.74 -5.49
N VAL A 107 -4.33 1.76 -6.79
CA VAL A 107 -5.19 0.77 -7.47
C VAL A 107 -4.36 0.04 -8.51
N ILE A 108 -4.44 -1.29 -8.51
CA ILE A 108 -3.75 -2.15 -9.48
C ILE A 108 -4.56 -2.23 -10.77
N GLY A 109 -3.90 -2.05 -11.91
CA GLY A 109 -4.51 -2.18 -13.23
C GLY A 109 -5.52 -1.08 -13.58
N GLY A 110 -5.56 0.01 -12.81
CA GLY A 110 -6.28 1.20 -13.22
C GLY A 110 -5.57 1.81 -14.44
N GLY A 111 -6.30 2.01 -15.54
CA GLY A 111 -5.79 2.68 -16.73
C GLY A 111 -5.14 1.78 -17.79
N GLY A 112 -5.27 0.45 -17.70
CA GLY A 112 -5.03 -0.42 -18.86
C GLY A 112 -6.26 -0.38 -19.78
N PRO A 113 -6.15 -0.69 -21.09
CA PRO A 113 -7.33 -0.71 -21.96
C PRO A 113 -8.30 -1.73 -21.38
N GLY A 114 -9.31 -1.24 -20.68
CA GLY A 114 -10.49 -2.02 -20.40
C GLY A 114 -11.03 -2.29 -21.78
N ILE A 115 -10.97 -3.57 -22.20
CA ILE A 115 -11.48 -4.12 -23.45
C ILE A 115 -12.42 -3.09 -24.07
N ASP A 116 -11.91 -2.31 -25.03
CA ASP A 116 -12.70 -1.26 -25.64
C ASP A 116 -13.84 -2.00 -26.33
N VAL A 117 -15.01 -2.05 -25.70
CA VAL A 117 -16.20 -2.73 -26.26
C VAL A 117 -16.71 -1.97 -27.49
N GLU A 118 -16.00 -0.93 -27.91
CA GLU A 118 -16.26 -0.11 -29.09
C GLU A 118 -15.50 -0.59 -30.34
N ASP A 119 -14.58 -1.56 -30.26
CA ASP A 119 -13.95 -2.20 -31.45
C ASP A 119 -14.70 -3.48 -31.88
N VAL A 120 -16.02 -3.40 -32.04
CA VAL A 120 -16.83 -4.48 -32.65
C VAL A 120 -16.99 -4.31 -34.18
N ASP A 121 -16.53 -3.21 -34.77
CA ASP A 121 -16.58 -3.02 -36.23
C ASP A 121 -15.29 -2.36 -36.74
N GLY A 122 -14.21 -3.14 -36.79
CA GLY A 122 -12.97 -2.75 -37.43
C GLY A 122 -12.24 -3.99 -37.90
N ASP A 123 -12.26 -4.23 -39.21
CA ASP A 123 -11.50 -5.26 -39.92
C ASP A 123 -10.01 -5.14 -39.54
N VAL A 124 -9.54 -5.97 -38.61
CA VAL A 124 -8.14 -6.08 -38.22
C VAL A 124 -7.55 -7.31 -38.89
N ASP A 125 -6.69 -7.06 -39.87
CA ASP A 125 -5.77 -8.02 -40.44
C ASP A 125 -5.12 -8.84 -39.33
N MET A 126 -5.28 -10.17 -39.40
CA MET A 126 -4.60 -11.12 -38.54
C MET A 126 -3.08 -11.09 -38.84
N ASP A 127 -2.33 -10.26 -38.12
CA ASP A 127 -0.88 -10.45 -37.95
C ASP A 127 -0.66 -11.43 -36.79
N ASP A 128 -0.13 -12.60 -37.15
CA ASP A 128 0.25 -13.72 -36.29
C ASP A 128 1.40 -13.31 -35.35
N GLY A 129 1.03 -12.61 -34.28
CA GLY A 129 1.93 -12.05 -33.28
C GLY A 129 1.76 -12.68 -31.90
N GLY A 130 1.69 -14.01 -31.83
CA GLY A 130 1.97 -14.82 -30.63
C GLY A 130 1.39 -14.33 -29.31
N ALA A 131 0.25 -14.92 -28.90
CA ALA A 131 -0.25 -14.87 -27.53
C ALA A 131 0.88 -15.17 -26.53
N LYS A 132 1.44 -14.13 -25.92
CA LYS A 132 2.41 -14.31 -24.83
C LYS A 132 1.66 -14.93 -23.65
N PRO A 133 2.18 -16.00 -23.05
CA PRO A 133 1.53 -16.64 -21.91
C PRO A 133 1.31 -15.60 -20.81
N GLN A 134 0.06 -15.46 -20.38
CA GLN A 134 -0.37 -14.56 -19.30
C GLN A 134 0.42 -14.86 -18.03
N ASN A 135 1.51 -14.13 -17.81
CA ASN A 135 2.15 -13.99 -16.52
C ASN A 135 1.51 -12.79 -15.81
N GLY A 136 0.17 -12.82 -15.68
CA GLY A 136 -0.68 -11.65 -15.38
C GLY A 136 -0.25 -10.91 -14.12
N GLY A 137 0.27 -11.61 -13.11
CA GLY A 137 0.63 -10.98 -11.84
C GLY A 137 1.72 -9.89 -11.92
N ARG A 138 2.64 -9.92 -12.91
CA ARG A 138 3.70 -8.90 -13.01
C ARG A 138 3.32 -7.69 -13.85
N GLN A 139 2.54 -7.90 -14.91
CA GLN A 139 2.09 -6.80 -15.79
C GLN A 139 1.01 -5.96 -15.12
N ASP A 140 0.13 -6.58 -14.33
CA ASP A 140 -0.90 -5.88 -13.55
C ASP A 140 -0.30 -4.82 -12.61
N LEU A 141 0.90 -5.09 -12.08
CA LEU A 141 1.63 -4.20 -11.17
C LEU A 141 2.37 -3.06 -11.88
N GLU A 142 2.55 -3.11 -13.20
CA GLU A 142 3.19 -2.01 -13.94
C GLU A 142 2.28 -0.79 -13.97
N ASN A 143 0.97 -1.01 -14.04
CA ASN A 143 -0.03 0.05 -14.11
C ASN A 143 -0.71 0.28 -12.75
N LEU A 144 -0.15 1.21 -11.97
CA LEU A 144 -0.67 1.61 -10.67
C LEU A 144 -1.19 3.04 -10.73
N GLU A 145 -2.43 3.24 -10.31
CA GLU A 145 -3.09 4.55 -10.22
C GLU A 145 -3.13 5.09 -8.77
N GLY A 146 -3.57 6.35 -8.65
CA GLY A 146 -3.76 7.03 -7.37
C GLY A 146 -2.47 7.67 -6.87
N ASP A 147 -2.15 7.46 -5.60
CA ASP A 147 -0.98 8.04 -4.91
C ASP A 147 0.31 7.21 -5.14
N ALA A 148 0.41 6.46 -6.24
CA ALA A 148 1.47 5.49 -6.47
C ALA A 148 2.89 6.09 -6.35
N ASP A 149 3.08 7.32 -6.83
CA ASP A 149 4.39 7.98 -6.83
C ASP A 149 4.66 8.80 -5.56
N LYS A 150 3.70 8.85 -4.62
CA LYS A 150 3.86 9.54 -3.35
C LYS A 150 4.91 8.86 -2.48
N THR A 151 5.82 9.66 -1.92
CA THR A 151 6.95 9.15 -1.13
C THR A 151 6.69 9.15 0.37
N LEU A 152 7.44 8.32 1.11
CA LEU A 152 7.47 8.35 2.57
C LEU A 152 7.87 9.74 3.11
N ALA A 153 8.83 10.40 2.45
CA ALA A 153 9.27 11.75 2.80
C ALA A 153 8.13 12.79 2.66
N GLU A 154 7.38 12.75 1.55
CA GLU A 154 6.22 13.65 1.34
C GLU A 154 5.13 13.46 2.39
N ALA A 155 4.99 12.25 2.90
CA ALA A 155 4.06 11.94 3.96
C ALA A 155 4.52 12.33 5.36
N ARG A 156 5.77 12.79 5.49
CA ARG A 156 6.44 13.09 6.77
C ARG A 156 6.62 11.86 7.65
N PHE A 157 6.89 10.70 7.04
CA PHE A 157 7.32 9.52 7.77
C PHE A 157 8.59 9.81 8.58
N VAL A 158 8.63 9.34 9.82
CA VAL A 158 9.80 9.38 10.69
C VAL A 158 10.23 7.95 11.03
N ILE A 159 11.53 7.71 11.14
CA ILE A 159 12.05 6.40 11.55
C ILE A 159 11.49 6.04 12.93
N GLY A 160 10.85 4.88 13.02
CA GLY A 160 10.10 4.44 14.20
C GLY A 160 8.59 4.44 13.97
N ASP A 161 8.10 5.19 12.99
CA ASP A 161 6.72 5.07 12.52
C ASP A 161 6.51 3.71 11.83
N TYR A 162 5.26 3.27 11.81
CA TYR A 162 4.82 2.10 11.08
C TYR A 162 4.00 2.51 9.86
N VAL A 163 4.03 1.68 8.83
CA VAL A 163 3.09 1.78 7.70
C VAL A 163 2.13 0.61 7.79
N ALA A 164 0.83 0.88 7.65
CA ALA A 164 -0.19 -0.14 7.53
C ALA A 164 -0.85 -0.07 6.15
N CYS A 165 -1.05 -1.22 5.51
CA CYS A 165 -1.70 -1.38 4.23
C CYS A 165 -2.96 -2.21 4.38
N ALA A 166 -4.13 -1.62 4.10
CA ALA A 166 -5.36 -2.37 3.93
C ALA A 166 -5.56 -2.71 2.44
N ILE A 167 -5.91 -3.97 2.17
CA ILE A 167 -6.05 -4.50 0.81
C ILE A 167 -7.50 -4.81 0.57
N PHE A 168 -8.10 -4.16 -0.42
CA PHE A 168 -9.49 -4.34 -0.82
C PHE A 168 -9.51 -4.96 -2.22
N PRO A 169 -9.80 -6.26 -2.33
CA PRO A 169 -10.04 -6.93 -3.60
C PRO A 169 -11.09 -6.19 -4.45
N PRO A 170 -11.11 -6.39 -5.79
CA PRO A 170 -12.20 -5.92 -6.63
C PRO A 170 -13.54 -6.49 -6.14
N LEU A 171 -14.60 -5.71 -6.35
CA LEU A 171 -15.96 -6.11 -6.02
C LEU A 171 -16.44 -7.21 -6.98
N PRO A 172 -17.53 -7.95 -6.64
CA PRO A 172 -18.04 -9.04 -7.50
C PRO A 172 -18.45 -8.59 -8.90
N ASP A 173 -18.77 -7.31 -9.09
CA ASP A 173 -19.08 -6.69 -10.37
C ASP A 173 -17.81 -6.24 -11.14
N GLY A 174 -16.62 -6.52 -10.62
CA GLY A 174 -15.34 -6.13 -11.18
C GLY A 174 -14.93 -4.68 -10.88
N SER A 175 -15.78 -3.91 -10.19
CA SER A 175 -15.48 -2.53 -9.86
C SER A 175 -14.48 -2.40 -8.70
N VAL A 176 -13.78 -1.26 -8.64
CA VAL A 176 -12.81 -0.99 -7.59
C VAL A 176 -13.53 -0.60 -6.30
N ALA A 177 -13.22 -1.29 -5.20
CA ALA A 177 -13.77 -0.94 -3.89
C ALA A 177 -13.49 0.54 -3.55
N ALA A 178 -14.49 1.24 -3.01
CA ALA A 178 -14.33 2.63 -2.58
C ALA A 178 -13.28 2.72 -1.46
N ALA A 179 -12.50 3.81 -1.44
CA ALA A 179 -11.64 4.08 -0.31
C ALA A 179 -12.52 4.31 0.94
N PRO A 180 -12.20 3.70 2.09
CA PRO A 180 -12.87 4.00 3.33
C PRO A 180 -12.66 5.48 3.65
N PRO A 181 -13.64 6.12 4.32
CA PRO A 181 -13.53 7.52 4.67
C PRO A 181 -12.24 7.76 5.47
N PRO A 182 -11.62 8.95 5.29
CA PRO A 182 -10.39 9.26 5.99
C PRO A 182 -10.62 9.11 7.49
N SER A 183 -9.65 8.51 8.19
CA SER A 183 -9.78 8.32 9.63
C SER A 183 -9.79 9.69 10.31
N THR A 184 -10.99 10.19 10.66
CA THR A 184 -11.13 11.37 11.51
C THR A 184 -10.63 10.97 12.89
N GLY A 185 -9.34 11.23 13.14
CA GLY A 185 -8.66 10.83 14.36
C GLY A 185 -9.45 11.22 15.60
N ARG A 186 -9.90 10.22 16.37
CA ARG A 186 -10.37 10.38 17.74
C ARG A 186 -9.90 9.23 18.61
#